data_AF-A0A9P6KBQ5-F1
#
_entry.id   AF-A0A9P6KBQ5-F1
#
_cell.length_a   1.000
_cell.length_b   1.000
_cell.length_c   1.000
_cell.angle_alpha   90.00
_cell.angle_beta   90.00
_cell.angle_gamma   90.00
#
_symmetry.space_group_name_H-M   'P 1'
#
loop_
_entity.id
_entity.type
_entity.pdbx_description
1 polymer ?
#
loop_
_entity_poly.entity_id
_entity_poly.type
_entity_poly.pdbx_seq_one_letter_code
_entity_poly.pdbx_strand_id
1 'polypeptide(L)'
;MADNPFTLETPCEKPAPVPEPETIDVPPVAPVPDYLREEPVALLSNEQLGRLGQSNRLRELLKNEGLRKMIGMIDSSENPEYLLDRSRKENQLFMEFSEEILAVVGREPGQTGAEQVLEAMGMGKKV
;
A
#
# COMPACT_ATOMS: atom_id res chain seq x y z
N MET A 1 -5.01 -67.61 3.00
CA MET A 1 -6.24 -66.80 3.11
C MET A 1 -5.86 -65.50 3.78
N ALA A 2 -6.25 -64.39 3.15
CA ALA A 2 -5.83 -63.03 3.45
C ALA A 2 -6.50 -62.51 4.73
N ASP A 3 -5.77 -61.75 5.54
CA ASP A 3 -6.38 -60.72 6.38
C ASP A 3 -5.51 -59.47 6.30
N ASN A 4 -6.16 -58.44 5.78
CA ASN A 4 -5.62 -57.17 5.33
C ASN A 4 -5.19 -56.28 6.52
N PRO A 5 -4.31 -55.31 6.29
CA PRO A 5 -3.75 -54.45 7.32
C PRO A 5 -4.83 -53.54 7.92
N PHE A 6 -4.87 -53.47 9.25
CA PHE A 6 -5.70 -52.55 10.02
C PHE A 6 -5.35 -51.11 9.61
N THR A 7 -6.20 -50.51 8.78
CA THR A 7 -6.17 -49.07 8.49
C THR A 7 -6.57 -48.35 9.78
N LEU A 8 -5.58 -47.71 10.41
CA LEU A 8 -5.81 -46.65 11.40
C LEU A 8 -6.57 -45.52 10.70
N GLU A 9 -7.89 -45.61 10.69
CA GLU A 9 -8.75 -44.49 10.34
C GLU A 9 -8.71 -43.50 11.51
N THR A 10 -7.69 -42.66 11.51
CA THR A 10 -7.68 -41.44 12.30
C THR A 10 -8.91 -40.63 11.90
N PRO A 11 -9.85 -40.32 12.81
CA PRO A 11 -10.98 -39.46 12.49
C PRO A 11 -10.45 -38.14 11.91
N CYS A 12 -10.90 -37.80 10.70
CA CYS A 12 -10.58 -36.54 10.04
C CYS A 12 -11.20 -35.40 10.85
N GLU A 13 -10.44 -34.80 11.76
CA GLU A 13 -10.85 -33.58 12.45
C GLU A 13 -10.79 -32.44 11.42
N LYS A 14 -11.97 -31.94 11.04
CA LYS A 14 -12.11 -30.81 10.12
C LYS A 14 -11.33 -29.62 10.72
N PRO A 15 -10.38 -29.02 9.97
CA PRO A 15 -9.72 -27.80 10.41
C PRO A 15 -10.78 -26.78 10.81
N ALA A 16 -10.60 -26.17 11.99
CA ALA A 16 -11.48 -25.11 12.46
C ALA A 16 -11.63 -24.04 11.36
N PRO A 17 -12.82 -23.42 11.20
CA PRO A 17 -13.00 -22.36 10.23
C PRO A 17 -11.92 -21.31 10.44
N VAL A 18 -11.20 -21.00 9.36
CA VAL A 18 -10.35 -19.81 9.32
C VAL A 18 -11.24 -18.64 9.75
N PRO A 19 -10.85 -17.81 10.73
CA PRO A 19 -11.66 -16.66 11.10
C PRO A 19 -11.96 -15.86 9.85
N GLU A 20 -13.25 -15.64 9.59
CA GLU A 20 -13.72 -14.78 8.52
C GLU A 20 -12.98 -13.45 8.61
N PRO A 21 -12.55 -12.85 7.48
CA PRO A 21 -11.93 -11.54 7.51
C PRO A 21 -12.88 -10.61 8.27
N GLU A 22 -12.37 -9.89 9.28
CA GLU A 22 -13.16 -8.91 10.02
C GLU A 22 -13.80 -7.96 9.02
N THR A 23 -15.09 -8.17 8.73
CA THR A 23 -15.86 -7.30 7.86
C THR A 23 -16.09 -6.03 8.66
N ILE A 24 -15.25 -5.02 8.42
CA ILE A 24 -15.48 -3.69 8.94
C ILE A 24 -16.80 -3.22 8.31
N ASP A 25 -17.82 -2.94 9.12
CA ASP A 25 -19.07 -2.35 8.65
C ASP A 25 -18.78 -1.01 7.97
N VAL A 26 -18.79 -0.99 6.63
CA VAL A 26 -18.54 0.22 5.85
C VAL A 26 -19.87 0.84 5.45
N PRO A 27 -20.11 2.14 5.70
CA PRO A 27 -21.34 2.78 5.27
C PRO A 27 -21.47 2.76 3.74
N PRO A 28 -22.69 2.66 3.20
CA PRO A 28 -22.94 2.60 1.76
C PRO A 28 -22.46 3.87 1.06
N VAL A 29 -21.75 3.69 -0.06
CA VAL A 29 -21.16 4.76 -0.88
C VAL A 29 -22.22 5.43 -1.74
N ALA A 30 -22.31 6.75 -1.66
CA ALA A 30 -23.00 7.53 -2.67
C ALA A 30 -22.18 7.49 -3.98
N PRO A 31 -22.80 7.27 -5.15
CA PRO A 31 -22.07 7.17 -6.40
C PRO A 31 -21.25 8.43 -6.67
N VAL A 32 -19.93 8.26 -6.85
CA VAL A 32 -19.01 9.34 -7.22
C VAL A 32 -19.38 9.84 -8.62
N PRO A 33 -19.62 11.15 -8.82
CA PRO A 33 -19.91 11.71 -10.13
C PRO A 33 -18.78 11.44 -11.13
N ASP A 34 -19.10 11.10 -12.38
CA ASP A 34 -18.13 10.68 -13.41
C ASP A 34 -17.02 11.70 -13.69
N TYR A 35 -17.23 12.99 -13.44
CA TYR A 35 -16.22 14.04 -13.61
C TYR A 35 -15.14 14.06 -12.51
N LEU A 36 -15.34 13.37 -11.38
CA LEU A 36 -14.33 13.17 -10.33
C LEU A 36 -13.60 11.83 -10.48
N ARG A 37 -14.09 10.95 -11.35
CA ARG A 37 -13.63 9.56 -11.42
C ARG A 37 -12.23 9.43 -11.97
N GLU A 38 -11.82 10.33 -12.86
CA GLU A 38 -10.54 10.24 -13.58
C GLU A 38 -10.03 11.63 -13.97
N GLU A 39 -9.51 12.40 -13.00
CA GLU A 39 -8.57 13.47 -13.37
C GLU A 39 -7.17 12.84 -13.57
N PRO A 40 -6.59 12.89 -14.79
CA PRO A 40 -5.26 12.32 -15.07
C PRO A 40 -4.12 12.96 -14.27
N VAL A 41 -4.40 14.06 -13.57
CA VAL A 41 -3.47 14.80 -12.71
C VAL A 41 -3.15 14.05 -11.41
N ALA A 42 -4.00 13.10 -10.99
CA ALA A 42 -3.84 12.36 -9.74
C ALA A 42 -3.08 11.02 -9.88
N LEU A 43 -2.82 10.56 -11.11
CA LEU A 43 -2.17 9.27 -11.35
C LEU A 43 -0.64 9.39 -11.29
N LEU A 44 0.01 8.41 -10.66
CA LEU A 44 1.47 8.32 -10.62
C LEU A 44 2.02 7.83 -11.96
N SER A 45 3.15 8.40 -12.40
CA SER A 45 3.88 7.90 -13.56
C SER A 45 4.59 6.57 -13.24
N ASN A 46 4.90 5.79 -14.28
CA ASN A 46 5.69 4.54 -14.11
C ASN A 46 7.04 4.78 -13.45
N GLU A 47 7.66 5.94 -13.69
CA GLU A 47 8.90 6.32 -13.05
C GLU A 47 8.70 6.52 -11.54
N GLN A 48 7.66 7.25 -11.14
CA GLN A 48 7.32 7.44 -9.73
C GLN A 48 7.04 6.11 -9.03
N LEU A 49 6.28 5.22 -9.67
CA LEU A 49 6.04 3.86 -9.17
C LEU A 49 7.35 3.06 -9.02
N GLY A 50 8.25 3.17 -9.99
CA GLY A 50 9.58 2.57 -9.93
C GLY A 50 10.40 3.04 -8.72
N ARG A 51 10.34 4.34 -8.40
CA ARG A 51 11.02 4.91 -7.22
C ARG A 51 10.42 4.42 -5.91
N LEU A 52 9.10 4.25 -5.83
CA LEU A 52 8.45 3.65 -4.67
C LEU A 52 8.97 2.23 -4.42
N GLY A 53 9.13 1.42 -5.47
CA GLY A 53 9.68 0.07 -5.38
C GLY A 53 11.16 0.00 -4.94
N GLN A 54 11.91 1.09 -5.13
CA GLN A 54 13.31 1.20 -4.73
C GLN A 54 13.50 1.78 -3.31
N SER A 55 12.46 2.35 -2.70
CA SER A 55 12.55 2.91 -1.35
C SER A 55 12.74 1.81 -0.30
N ASN A 56 13.92 1.78 0.31
CA ASN A 56 14.20 0.86 1.42
C ASN A 56 13.28 1.12 2.61
N ARG A 57 12.94 2.39 2.90
CA ARG A 57 12.04 2.74 4.01
C ARG A 57 10.64 2.19 3.80
N LEU A 58 10.08 2.34 2.60
CA LEU A 58 8.78 1.75 2.26
C LEU A 58 8.83 0.22 2.37
N ARG A 59 9.90 -0.42 1.90
CA ARG A 59 10.08 -1.88 2.03
C ARG A 59 10.14 -2.34 3.48
N GLU A 60 10.78 -1.58 4.37
CA GLU A 60 10.82 -1.88 5.79
C GLU A 60 9.44 -1.72 6.45
N LEU A 61 8.70 -0.63 6.15
CA LEU A 61 7.34 -0.41 6.66
C LEU A 61 6.40 -1.54 6.20
N LEU A 62 6.52 -1.98 4.94
CA LEU A 62 5.73 -3.05 4.35
C LEU A 62 6.06 -4.45 4.90
N LYS A 63 7.09 -4.63 5.72
CA LYS A 63 7.27 -5.88 6.48
C LYS A 63 6.16 -6.08 7.51
N ASN A 64 5.51 -5.00 7.95
CA ASN A 64 4.38 -5.08 8.87
C ASN A 64 3.17 -5.71 8.18
N GLU A 65 2.69 -6.85 8.71
CA GLU A 65 1.55 -7.55 8.13
C GLU A 65 0.24 -6.78 8.29
N GLY A 66 0.06 -6.07 9.40
CA GLY A 66 -1.13 -5.24 9.64
C GLY A 66 -1.26 -4.12 8.62
N LEU A 67 -0.13 -3.46 8.29
CA LEU A 67 -0.09 -2.44 7.25
C LEU A 67 -0.46 -3.02 5.88
N ARG A 68 0.11 -4.18 5.50
CA ARG A 68 -0.22 -4.83 4.23
C ARG A 68 -1.68 -5.24 4.14
N LYS A 69 -2.25 -5.77 5.23
CA LYS A 69 -3.68 -6.10 5.29
C LYS A 69 -4.55 -4.84 5.14
N MET A 70 -4.18 -3.76 5.81
CA MET A 70 -4.90 -2.48 5.70
C MET A 70 -4.89 -1.92 4.28
N ILE A 71 -3.73 -1.92 3.63
CA ILE A 71 -3.60 -1.51 2.22
C ILE A 71 -4.48 -2.41 1.33
N GLY A 72 -4.43 -3.73 1.53
CA GLY A 72 -5.25 -4.67 0.78
C GLY A 72 -6.75 -4.46 0.99
N MET A 73 -7.19 -4.17 2.22
CA MET A 73 -8.59 -3.87 2.53
C MET A 73 -9.06 -2.59 1.82
N ILE A 74 -8.23 -1.54 1.79
CA ILE A 74 -8.54 -0.30 1.07
C ILE A 74 -8.66 -0.58 -0.43
N ASP A 75 -7.70 -1.29 -1.00
CA ASP A 75 -7.64 -1.62 -2.44
C ASP A 75 -8.85 -2.44 -2.92
N SER A 76 -9.32 -3.39 -2.10
CA SER A 76 -10.46 -4.24 -2.45
C SER A 76 -11.83 -3.70 -1.98
N SER A 77 -11.87 -2.51 -1.37
CA SER A 77 -13.09 -1.98 -0.75
C SER A 77 -14.07 -1.43 -1.78
N GLU A 78 -15.37 -1.60 -1.50
CA GLU A 78 -16.42 -0.86 -2.22
C GLU A 78 -16.44 0.64 -1.85
N ASN A 79 -15.80 1.00 -0.73
CA ASN A 79 -15.65 2.37 -0.23
C ASN A 79 -14.19 2.67 0.18
N PRO A 80 -13.28 2.80 -0.80
CA PRO A 80 -11.86 3.00 -0.52
C PRO A 80 -11.61 4.34 0.16
N GLU A 81 -12.31 5.41 -0.22
CA GLU A 81 -12.14 6.75 0.34
C GLU A 81 -12.40 6.80 1.85
N TYR A 82 -13.49 6.19 2.32
CA TYR A 82 -13.79 6.11 3.74
C TYR A 82 -12.71 5.36 4.52
N LEU A 83 -12.30 4.19 4.03
CA LEU A 83 -11.28 3.39 4.71
C LEU A 83 -9.92 4.09 4.72
N LEU A 84 -9.61 4.85 3.66
CA LEU A 84 -8.37 5.61 3.55
C LEU A 84 -8.35 6.77 4.54
N ASP A 85 -9.43 7.54 4.66
CA ASP A 85 -9.56 8.62 5.66
C ASP A 85 -9.54 8.07 7.10
N ARG A 86 -10.26 6.97 7.34
CA ARG A 86 -10.25 6.28 8.64
C ARG A 86 -8.86 5.77 9.01
N SER A 87 -8.19 5.07 8.10
CA SER A 87 -6.85 4.51 8.33
C SER A 87 -5.83 5.59 8.61
N ARG A 88 -5.91 6.72 7.90
CA ARG A 88 -5.06 7.89 8.13
C ARG A 88 -5.27 8.52 9.51
N LYS A 89 -6.51 8.57 9.99
CA LYS A 89 -6.86 9.16 11.31
C LYS A 89 -6.53 8.23 12.47
N GLU A 90 -6.76 6.94 12.31
CA GLU A 90 -6.74 5.96 13.40
C GLU A 90 -5.40 5.21 13.51
N ASN A 91 -4.59 5.16 12.46
CA ASN A 91 -3.37 4.36 12.42
C ASN A 91 -2.12 5.17 12.08
N GLN A 92 -1.25 5.36 13.09
CA GLN A 92 0.00 6.10 12.94
C GLN A 92 0.97 5.45 11.94
N LEU A 93 1.02 4.11 11.86
CA LEU A 93 1.90 3.42 10.92
C LEU A 93 1.45 3.64 9.46
N PHE A 94 0.14 3.66 9.23
CA PHE A 94 -0.42 4.00 7.92
C PHE A 94 -0.15 5.46 7.54
N MET A 95 -0.25 6.38 8.51
CA MET A 95 0.11 7.79 8.31
C MET A 95 1.57 7.93 7.90
N GLU A 96 2.51 7.33 8.65
CA GLU A 96 3.94 7.34 8.34
C GLU A 96 4.22 6.75 6.94
N PHE A 97 3.57 5.64 6.61
CA PHE A 97 3.66 5.03 5.29
C PHE A 97 3.19 5.97 4.17
N SER A 98 2.07 6.67 4.38
CA SER A 98 1.54 7.62 3.40
C SER A 98 2.46 8.84 3.20
N GLU A 99 3.06 9.34 4.27
CA GLU A 99 4.02 10.45 4.21
C GLU A 99 5.29 10.05 3.45
N GLU A 100 5.81 8.84 3.69
CA GLU A 100 6.96 8.32 2.98
C GLU A 100 6.68 8.14 1.47
N ILE A 101 5.48 7.67 1.09
CA ILE A 101 5.07 7.62 -0.33
C ILE A 101 5.12 9.02 -0.94
N LEU A 102 4.53 10.01 -0.27
CA LEU A 102 4.50 11.39 -0.76
C LEU A 102 5.91 11.98 -0.87
N ALA A 103 6.80 11.69 0.07
CA ALA A 103 8.19 12.12 0.02
C ALA A 103 8.95 11.54 -1.18
N VAL A 104 8.70 10.28 -1.53
CA VAL A 104 9.32 9.62 -2.70
C VAL A 104 8.72 10.12 -4.01
N VAL A 105 7.41 10.35 -4.06
CA VAL A 105 6.70 10.82 -5.25
C VAL A 105 7.04 12.28 -5.56
N GLY A 106 7.11 13.14 -4.53
CA GLY A 106 7.40 14.56 -4.65
C GLY A 106 8.87 14.91 -4.92
N ARG A 107 9.76 13.91 -4.98
CA ARG A 107 11.16 14.10 -5.37
C ARG A 107 11.26 14.20 -6.90
N GLU A 108 11.80 15.30 -7.42
CA GLU A 108 12.09 15.39 -8.86
C GLU A 108 13.25 14.45 -9.23
N PRO A 109 13.18 13.73 -10.36
CA PRO A 109 14.30 12.92 -10.82
C PRO A 109 15.46 13.83 -11.23
N GLY A 110 16.57 13.76 -10.48
CA GLY A 110 17.73 14.65 -10.65
C GLY A 110 18.09 15.45 -9.39
N GLN A 111 17.19 15.58 -8.40
CA GLN A 111 17.51 16.14 -7.09
C GLN A 111 18.27 15.13 -6.21
N THR A 112 19.44 14.73 -6.67
CA THR A 112 20.56 14.39 -5.78
C THR A 112 21.20 15.69 -5.34
N GLY A 113 21.50 15.85 -4.05
CA GLY A 113 22.00 17.10 -3.44
C GLY A 113 23.31 17.66 -4.00
N ALA A 114 23.86 17.09 -5.07
CA ALA A 114 24.98 17.64 -5.83
C ALA A 114 24.58 18.86 -6.68
N GLU A 115 23.33 19.00 -7.12
CA GLU A 115 22.95 20.14 -7.98
C GLU A 115 22.74 21.44 -7.17
N GLN A 116 22.18 21.34 -5.96
CA GLN A 116 22.00 22.49 -5.06
C GLN A 116 23.33 23.12 -4.61
N VAL A 117 24.42 22.35 -4.52
CA VAL A 117 25.75 22.92 -4.23
C VAL A 117 26.36 23.62 -5.44
N LEU A 118 26.10 23.18 -6.67
CA LEU A 118 26.64 23.82 -7.88
C LEU A 118 25.96 25.17 -8.17
N GLU A 119 24.66 25.30 -7.89
CA GLU A 119 23.93 26.57 -8.05
C GLU A 119 24.29 27.59 -6.94
N ALA A 120 24.47 27.13 -5.70
CA ALA A 120 24.94 27.98 -4.59
C ALA A 120 26.39 28.50 -4.76
N MET A 121 27.17 27.90 -5.67
CA MET A 121 28.55 28.32 -5.97
C MET A 121 28.66 29.33 -7.13
N GLY A 122 27.54 29.79 -7.73
CA GLY A 122 27.54 30.95 -8.62
C GLY A 122 28.34 30.79 -9.92
N MET A 123 28.52 29.57 -10.41
CA MET A 123 29.25 29.29 -11.66
C MET A 123 28.32 28.71 -12.74
N GLY A 124 27.16 29.33 -12.95
CA GLY A 124 26.26 29.06 -14.08
C GLY A 124 26.63 29.91 -15.29
N LYS A 125 27.16 29.25 -16.32
CA LYS A 125 27.80 29.81 -17.53
C LYS A 125 26.80 30.62 -18.38
N LYS A 126 27.13 31.87 -18.72
CA LYS A 126 26.51 32.60 -19.84
C LYS A 126 26.98 31.98 -21.15
N VAL A 127 26.09 31.38 -21.93
CA VAL A 127 26.02 31.45 -23.42
C VAL A 127 24.57 31.24 -23.82
#